data_AF-A0A959LN10-F1
#
_entry.id   AF-A0A959LN10-F1
#
_cell.length_a   1.000
_cell.length_b   1.000
_cell.length_c   1.000
_cell.angle_alpha   90.00
_cell.angle_beta   90.00
_cell.angle_gamma   90.00
#
_symmetry.space_group_name_H-M   'P 1'
#
loop_
_entity.id
_entity.type
_entity.pdbx_description
1 polymer ?
#
loop_
_entity_poly.entity_id
_entity_poly.type
_entity_poly.pdbx_seq_one_letter_code
_entity_poly.pdbx_strand_id
1 'polypeptide(L)' 'MPYDILQLNDMLVPELVDIANELKIKDTKSLDKQKLIYKILDQQALNESGDTAADE' A
#
# COMPACT_ATOMS: atom_id res chain seq x y z
N MET A 1 -3.91 -3.49 -10.89
CA MET A 1 -2.56 -3.00 -11.22
C MET A 1 -2.00 -2.41 -9.94
N PRO A 2 -0.83 -2.86 -9.48
CA PRO A 2 -0.19 -2.33 -8.27
C PRO A 2 0.16 -0.85 -8.45
N TYR A 3 0.17 -0.10 -7.35
CA TYR A 3 0.57 1.30 -7.37
C TYR A 3 2.10 1.40 -7.23
N ASP A 4 2.74 2.18 -8.10
CA ASP A 4 4.18 2.41 -7.97
C ASP A 4 4.52 3.54 -6.99
N ILE A 5 5.79 3.62 -6.60
CA ILE A 5 6.25 4.63 -5.65
C ILE A 5 6.08 6.07 -6.16
N LEU A 6 6.07 6.31 -7.46
CA LEU A 6 5.89 7.64 -8.04
C LEU A 6 4.43 8.07 -7.94
N GLN A 7 3.50 7.18 -8.31
CA GLN A 7 2.05 7.37 -8.17
C GLN A 7 1.67 7.66 -6.72
N LEU A 8 2.21 6.88 -5.77
CA LEU A 8 1.95 7.08 -4.35
C LEU A 8 2.57 8.39 -3.83
N ASN A 9 3.70 8.85 -4.39
CA ASN A 9 4.28 10.15 -4.02
C ASN A 9 3.47 11.33 -4.54
N ASP A 10 2.80 11.18 -5.68
CA ASP A 10 1.95 12.24 -6.26
C ASP A 10 0.56 12.32 -5.60
N MET A 11 0.12 11.25 -4.95
CA MET A 11 -1.14 11.20 -4.20
C MET A 11 -1.13 12.05 -2.93
N LEU A 12 -2.32 12.56 -2.58
CA LEU A 12 -2.54 13.26 -1.30
C LEU A 12 -2.58 12.25 -0.14
N VAL A 13 -2.26 12.74 1.06
CA VAL A 13 -2.32 11.91 2.28
C VAL A 13 -3.69 11.23 2.48
N PRO A 14 -4.85 11.89 2.26
CA PRO A 14 -6.15 11.23 2.36
C PRO A 14 -6.30 10.06 1.38
N GLU A 15 -5.84 10.22 0.14
CA GLU A 15 -5.90 9.15 -0.88
C GLU A 15 -5.02 7.95 -0.48
N LEU A 16 -3.83 8.23 0.06
CA LEU A 16 -2.96 7.18 0.60
C LEU A 16 -3.59 6.47 1.81
N VAL A 17 -4.31 7.21 2.67
CA VAL A 17 -5.02 6.62 3.81
C VAL A 17 -6.13 5.70 3.33
N ASP A 18 -6.87 6.08 2.28
CA ASP A 18 -7.92 5.25 1.70
C ASP A 18 -7.37 3.95 1.12
N ILE A 19 -6.29 4.01 0.32
CA ILE A 19 -5.59 2.83 -0.19
C ILE A 19 -5.08 1.95 0.95
N ALA A 20 -4.49 2.56 1.98
CA ALA A 20 -3.99 1.81 3.13
C ALA A 20 -5.12 1.12 3.92
N ASN A 21 -6.32 1.72 3.99
CA ASN A 21 -7.49 1.09 4.58
C ASN A 21 -8.00 -0.10 3.75
N GLU A 22 -8.01 0.02 2.42
CA GLU A 22 -8.35 -1.10 1.51
C GLU A 22 -7.38 -2.28 1.69
N LEU A 23 -6.09 -1.96 1.86
CA LEU A 23 -5.03 -2.92 2.15
C LEU A 23 -5.02 -3.39 3.63
N LYS A 24 -5.99 -2.97 4.45
CA LYS A 24 -6.15 -3.32 5.88
C LYS A 24 -4.93 -2.96 6.75
N ILE A 25 -4.18 -1.93 6.35
CA ILE A 25 -3.07 -1.39 7.12
C ILE A 25 -3.66 -0.60 8.30
N LYS A 26 -3.24 -0.95 9.52
CA LYS A 26 -3.67 -0.27 10.75
C LYS A 26 -2.84 0.98 11.03
N ASP A 27 -3.38 1.85 11.87
CA ASP A 27 -2.69 3.03 12.42
C ASP A 27 -2.23 4.05 11.36
N THR A 28 -2.88 4.10 10.20
CA THR A 28 -2.53 4.98 9.07
C THR A 28 -2.58 6.46 9.42
N LYS A 29 -3.44 6.86 10.37
CA LYS A 29 -3.62 8.25 10.82
C LYS A 29 -2.44 8.82 11.62
N SER A 30 -1.59 7.97 12.20
CA SER A 30 -0.41 8.41 12.96
C SER A 30 0.87 8.38 12.12
N LEU A 31 0.79 7.91 10.88
CA LEU A 31 1.92 7.79 9.98
C LEU A 31 2.13 9.07 9.16
N ASP A 32 3.40 9.41 8.97
CA ASP A 32 3.77 10.40 7.96
C ASP A 32 3.60 9.83 6.54
N LYS A 33 3.53 10.71 5.55
CA LYS A 33 3.31 10.34 4.14
C LYS A 33 4.29 9.26 3.66
N GLN A 34 5.58 9.40 3.99
CA GLN A 34 6.62 8.46 3.56
C GLN A 34 6.40 7.06 4.16
N LYS A 35 6.16 6.94 5.47
CA LYS A 35 5.86 5.65 6.11
C LYS A 35 4.59 5.01 5.57
N LEU A 36 3.58 5.82 5.25
CA LEU A 36 2.34 5.34 4.66
C LEU A 36 2.58 4.73 3.28
N ILE A 37 3.35 5.41 2.42
CA ILE A 37 3.77 4.90 1.10
C ILE A 37 4.53 3.58 1.24
N TYR A 38 5.53 3.51 2.13
CA TYR A 38 6.30 2.28 2.34
C TYR A 38 5.45 1.10 2.82
N LYS A 39 4.51 1.33 3.75
CA LYS A 39 3.60 0.27 4.21
C LYS A 39 2.64 -0.19 3.12
N ILE A 40 2.17 0.72 2.27
CA ILE A 40 1.32 0.39 1.13
C ILE A 40 2.08 -0.52 0.16
N LEU A 41 3.32 -0.16 -0.19
CA LEU A 41 4.17 -0.96 -1.08
C LEU A 41 4.47 -2.35 -0.50
N ASP A 42 4.79 -2.42 0.79
CA ASP A 42 5.04 -3.69 1.49
C ASP A 42 3.79 -4.59 1.47
N GLN A 43 2.63 -4.02 1.79
CA GLN A 43 1.37 -4.77 1.78
C GLN A 43 0.93 -5.20 0.37
N GLN A 44 1.21 -4.39 -0.65
CA GLN A 44 0.99 -4.78 -2.05
C GLN A 44 1.89 -5.94 -2.44
N ALA A 45 3.18 -5.89 -2.11
CA ALA A 45 4.10 -6.99 -2.39
C ALA A 45 3.68 -8.29 -1.70
N LEU A 46 3.18 -8.22 -0.46
CA LEU A 46 2.65 -9.38 0.26
C LEU A 46 1.38 -9.96 -0.39
N ASN A 47 0.48 -9.11 -0.87
CA ASN A 47 -0.75 -9.54 -1.52
C ASN A 47 -0.51 -10.08 -2.94
N GLU A 48 0.42 -9.48 -3.70
CA GLU A 48 0.82 -9.96 -5.02
C GLU A 48 1.59 -11.27 -4.95
N SER A 49 2.43 -11.44 -3.93
CA SER A 49 3.14 -12.71 -3.68
C SER A 49 2.21 -13.85 -3.23
N GLY A 50 0.99 -13.53 -2.80
CA GLY A 50 -0.02 -14.50 -2.39
C GLY A 50 -0.80 -15.13 -3.56
N ASP A 51 -0.72 -14.56 -4.76
CA ASP A 51 -1.48 -15.00 -5.94
C ASP A 51 -0.63 -15.83 -6.93
N THR A 52 0.62 -16.17 -6.57
CA THR A 52 1.51 -17.00 -7.41
C THR A 52 1.94 -18.31 -6.72
N ALA A 53 1.36 -18.66 -5.57
CA ALA A 53 1.68 -19.90 -4.84
C ALA A 53 0.60 -20.98 -4.90
N ALA A 54 -0.29 -20.93 -5.90
CA ALA A 54 -1.33 -21.94 -6.12
C ALA A 54 -1.62 -22.17 -7.60
N ASP A 55 -0.62 -22.61 -8.38
CA ASP A 55 -0.78 -23.54 -9.51
C ASP A 55 0.62 -23.92 -10.06
N GLU A 56 1.31 -24.84 -9.39
CA GLU A 56 2.22 -25.83 -10.01
C GLU A 56 2.10 -27.16 -9.25
#